data_AF-A0A497MPS8-F1
#
_entry.id   AF-A0A497MPS8-F1
#
_cell.length_a   1.000
_cell.length_b   1.000
_cell.length_c   1.000
_cell.angle_alpha   90.00
_cell.angle_beta   90.00
_cell.angle_gamma   90.00
#
_symmetry.space_group_name_H-M   'P 1'
#
loop_
_entity.id
_entity.type
_entity.pdbx_description
1 polymer ?
#
loop_
_entity_poly.entity_id
_entity_poly.type
_entity_poly.pdbx_seq_one_letter_code
_entity_poly.pdbx_strand_id
1 'polypeptide(L)'
;MDANEKLWWFRYIVAIPVAALSTILTISGFFQNSAILNFFLAAFFYILTYPIAVHILKITPDKLKNRRDLALYGVFAYFISWFFFWVLFYTLIQIM
;
A
#
# COMPACT_ATOMS: atom_id res chain seq x y z
N MET A 1 -4.89 -17.41 11.28
CA MET A 1 -4.66 -16.58 10.09
C MET A 1 -3.69 -17.31 9.18
N ASP A 2 -4.14 -17.63 7.98
CA ASP A 2 -3.29 -18.25 6.97
C ASP A 2 -2.22 -17.26 6.48
N ALA A 3 -1.11 -17.77 5.94
CA ALA A 3 -0.02 -16.93 5.43
C ALA A 3 -0.50 -15.92 4.35
N ASN A 4 -1.44 -16.37 3.50
CA ASN A 4 -2.11 -15.53 2.51
C ASN A 4 -2.89 -14.39 3.19
N GLU A 5 -3.74 -14.71 4.15
CA GLU A 5 -4.55 -13.74 4.89
C GLU A 5 -3.68 -12.72 5.63
N LYS A 6 -2.58 -13.18 6.24
CA LYS A 6 -1.58 -12.30 6.88
C LYS A 6 -0.92 -11.34 5.89
N LEU A 7 -0.58 -11.80 4.70
CA LEU A 7 -0.02 -10.96 3.64
C LEU A 7 -1.03 -9.90 3.16
N TRP A 8 -2.31 -10.28 3.04
CA TRP A 8 -3.39 -9.39 2.65
C TRP A 8 -3.58 -8.26 3.67
N TRP A 9 -3.72 -8.61 4.95
CA TRP A 9 -3.86 -7.63 6.04
C TRP A 9 -2.63 -6.74 6.17
N PHE A 10 -1.43 -7.29 6.02
CA PHE A 10 -0.21 -6.51 6.02
C PHE A 10 -0.23 -5.45 4.91
N ARG A 11 -0.53 -5.84 3.68
CA ARG A 11 -0.63 -4.92 2.54
C ARG A 11 -1.70 -3.85 2.76
N TYR A 12 -2.88 -4.25 3.24
CA TYR A 12 -3.94 -3.31 3.63
C TYR A 12 -3.44 -2.26 4.64
N ILE A 13 -2.79 -2.71 5.72
CA ILE A 13 -2.29 -1.82 6.78
C ILE A 13 -1.21 -0.88 6.24
N VAL A 14 -0.31 -1.34 5.37
CA VAL A 14 0.73 -0.50 4.74
C VAL A 14 0.12 0.57 3.81
N ALA A 15 -1.03 0.30 3.19
CA ALA A 15 -1.67 1.27 2.30
C ALA A 15 -2.10 2.55 3.04
N ILE A 16 -2.48 2.46 4.32
CA ILE A 16 -2.96 3.59 5.14
C ILE A 16 -1.87 4.67 5.33
N PRO A 17 -0.67 4.38 5.89
CA PRO A 17 0.38 5.39 6.02
C PRO A 17 0.88 5.90 4.67
N VAL A 18 0.83 5.08 3.61
CA VAL A 18 1.19 5.51 2.26
C VAL A 18 0.17 6.51 1.70
N ALA A 19 -1.12 6.31 1.97
CA ALA A 19 -2.16 7.27 1.65
C ALA A 19 -2.00 8.59 2.41
N ALA A 20 -1.66 8.53 3.70
CA ALA A 20 -1.36 9.72 4.50
C ALA A 20 -0.15 10.48 3.93
N LEU A 21 0.93 9.77 3.58
CA LEU A 21 2.10 10.35 2.93
C LEU A 21 1.77 10.98 1.57
N SER A 22 0.97 10.29 0.75
CA SER A 22 0.47 10.80 -0.54
C SER A 22 -0.29 12.12 -0.35
N THR A 23 -1.10 12.19 0.70
CA THR A 23 -1.86 13.40 1.06
C THR A 23 -0.93 14.55 1.46
N ILE A 24 0.03 14.30 2.36
CA ILE A 24 1.00 15.30 2.81
C ILE A 24 1.82 15.85 1.63
N LEU A 25 2.31 14.98 0.75
CA LEU A 25 3.10 15.37 -0.43
C LEU A 25 2.28 16.12 -1.49
N THR A 26 0.98 15.84 -1.55
CA THR A 26 0.06 16.56 -2.43
C THR A 26 -0.18 17.98 -1.90
N ILE A 27 -0.48 18.13 -0.60
CA ILE A 27 -0.77 19.42 0.03
C ILE A 27 0.46 20.31 0.14
N SER A 28 1.65 19.73 0.37
CA SER A 28 2.91 20.50 0.38
C SER A 28 3.28 21.08 -0.99
N GLY A 29 2.54 20.74 -2.04
CA GLY A 29 2.81 21.16 -3.42
C GLY A 29 3.93 20.39 -4.10
N PHE A 30 4.60 19.47 -3.40
CA PHE A 30 5.73 18.69 -3.95
C PHE A 30 5.34 17.91 -5.21
N PHE A 31 4.13 17.31 -5.21
CA PHE A 31 3.59 16.60 -6.36
C PHE A 31 2.72 17.45 -7.29
N GLN A 32 2.54 18.74 -7.04
CA GLN A 32 1.71 19.64 -7.86
C GLN A 32 0.31 19.06 -8.17
N ASN A 33 -0.31 18.37 -7.20
CA ASN A 33 -1.59 17.66 -7.37
C ASN A 33 -1.60 16.56 -8.47
N SER A 34 -0.44 16.04 -8.86
CA SER A 34 -0.34 14.96 -9.85
C SER A 34 -0.78 13.62 -9.26
N ALA A 35 -1.90 13.09 -9.77
CA ALA A 35 -2.36 11.75 -9.44
C ALA A 35 -1.37 10.66 -9.89
N ILE A 36 -0.63 10.90 -10.98
CA ILE A 36 0.35 9.97 -11.53
C ILE A 36 1.53 9.80 -10.57
N LEU A 37 2.04 10.89 -9.99
CA LEU A 37 3.15 10.82 -9.01
C LEU A 37 2.72 10.10 -7.73
N ASN A 38 1.50 10.37 -7.25
CA ASN A 38 0.92 9.66 -6.11
C ASN A 38 0.77 8.16 -6.39
N PHE A 39 0.35 7.78 -7.59
CA PHE A 39 0.28 6.38 -7.99
C PHE A 39 1.67 5.71 -8.02
N PHE A 40 2.68 6.38 -8.57
CA PHE A 40 4.06 5.85 -8.56
C PHE A 40 4.61 5.69 -7.15
N LEU A 41 4.29 6.61 -6.24
CA LEU A 41 4.63 6.47 -4.82
C LEU A 41 3.98 5.23 -4.21
N ALA A 42 2.69 5.02 -4.45
CA ALA A 42 1.98 3.84 -3.98
C ALA A 42 2.56 2.54 -4.56
N ALA A 43 2.85 2.51 -5.86
CA ALA A 43 3.47 1.37 -6.51
C ALA A 43 4.87 1.08 -5.95
N PHE A 44 5.67 2.11 -5.67
CA PHE A 44 6.98 1.97 -5.04
C PHE A 44 6.87 1.32 -3.66
N PHE A 45 5.97 1.82 -2.80
CA PHE A 45 5.74 1.22 -1.48
C PHE A 45 5.15 -0.18 -1.57
N TYR A 46 4.32 -0.45 -2.57
CA TYR A 46 3.83 -1.80 -2.84
C TYR A 46 4.98 -2.78 -3.11
N ILE A 47 5.95 -2.40 -3.95
CA ILE A 47 7.13 -3.22 -4.23
C ILE A 47 7.92 -3.48 -2.95
N LEU A 48 8.05 -2.48 -2.07
CA LEU A 48 8.70 -2.63 -0.76
C LEU A 48 7.97 -3.61 0.17
N THR A 49 6.67 -3.86 -0.02
CA THR A 49 5.96 -4.90 0.76
C THR A 49 6.55 -6.29 0.57
N TYR A 50 7.18 -6.56 -0.58
CA TYR A 50 7.78 -7.86 -0.88
C TYR A 50 8.98 -8.20 0.02
N PRO A 51 10.07 -7.41 0.05
CA PRO A 51 11.19 -7.69 0.95
C PRO A 51 10.78 -7.63 2.41
N ILE A 52 9.82 -6.76 2.79
CA ILE A 52 9.31 -6.69 4.16
C ILE A 52 8.55 -7.97 4.55
N ALA A 53 7.69 -8.50 3.67
CA ALA A 53 6.98 -9.74 3.92
C ALA A 53 7.94 -10.94 4.09
N VAL A 54 9.01 -10.97 3.31
CA VAL A 54 10.03 -12.03 3.38
C VAL A 54 10.87 -11.90 4.66
N HIS A 55 11.44 -10.73 4.95
CA HIS A 55 12.43 -10.58 6.02
C HIS A 55 11.80 -10.32 7.38
N ILE A 56 10.75 -9.50 7.45
CA ILE A 56 10.11 -9.12 8.72
C ILE A 56 9.03 -10.12 9.09
N LEU A 57 8.12 -10.44 8.16
CA LEU A 57 7.01 -11.36 8.44
C LEU A 57 7.39 -12.85 8.31
N LYS A 58 8.59 -13.15 7.79
CA LYS A 58 9.10 -14.52 7.55
C LYS A 58 8.12 -15.37 6.72
N ILE A 59 7.41 -14.72 5.80
CA ILE A 59 6.52 -15.35 4.82
C ILE A 59 7.38 -15.72 3.62
N THR A 60 7.87 -16.95 3.60
CA THR A 60 8.63 -17.48 2.47
C THR A 60 7.68 -18.02 1.39
N PRO A 61 8.11 -18.06 0.11
CA PRO A 61 7.30 -18.58 -0.99
C PRO A 61 6.78 -20.01 -0.76
N ASP A 62 7.49 -20.78 0.06
CA ASP A 62 7.21 -22.20 0.37
C ASP A 62 6.03 -22.36 1.33
N LYS A 63 5.68 -21.31 2.07
CA LYS A 63 4.54 -21.28 2.99
C LYS A 63 3.24 -20.83 2.32
N LEU A 64 3.30 -20.45 1.04
CA LEU A 64 2.17 -19.95 0.28
C LEU A 64 1.66 -21.02 -0.69
N LYS A 65 0.35 -20.98 -0.97
CA LYS A 65 -0.29 -21.92 -1.89
C LYS A 65 0.32 -21.86 -3.30
N ASN A 66 0.64 -20.66 -3.78
CA ASN A 66 1.47 -20.45 -4.95
C ASN A 66 2.61 -19.47 -4.65
N ARG A 67 3.81 -19.72 -5.20
CA ARG A 67 4.95 -18.79 -5.06
C ARG A 67 4.65 -17.38 -5.58
N ARG A 68 3.80 -17.26 -6.61
CA ARG A 68 3.38 -15.97 -7.20
C ARG A 68 2.45 -15.17 -6.27
N ASP A 69 1.80 -15.82 -5.31
CA ASP A 69 0.91 -15.16 -4.36
C ASP A 69 1.68 -14.19 -3.47
N LEU A 70 2.97 -14.44 -3.22
CA LEU A 70 3.81 -13.51 -2.47
C LEU A 70 3.82 -12.11 -3.13
N ALA A 71 3.81 -12.04 -4.46
CA ALA A 71 3.83 -10.78 -5.21
C ALA A 71 2.43 -10.27 -5.58
N LEU A 72 1.46 -11.17 -5.82
CA LEU A 72 0.16 -10.80 -6.38
C LEU A 72 -0.98 -10.76 -5.33
N TYR A 73 -0.85 -11.51 -4.24
CA TYR A 73 -1.94 -11.67 -3.28
C TYR A 73 -2.12 -10.42 -2.41
N GLY A 74 -3.24 -9.72 -2.57
CA GLY A 74 -3.47 -8.45 -1.86
C GLY A 74 -2.97 -7.21 -2.61
N VAL A 75 -2.54 -7.32 -3.88
CA VAL A 75 -2.36 -6.15 -4.77
C VAL A 75 -3.63 -5.29 -4.74
N PHE A 76 -4.77 -5.91 -5.00
CA PHE A 76 -6.05 -5.23 -5.06
C PHE A 76 -6.41 -4.57 -3.74
N ALA A 77 -6.22 -5.28 -2.62
CA ALA A 77 -6.48 -4.75 -1.29
C ALA A 77 -5.59 -3.55 -0.98
N TYR A 78 -4.31 -3.60 -1.36
CA TYR A 78 -3.40 -2.48 -1.20
C TYR A 78 -3.87 -1.25 -1.98
N PHE A 79 -4.07 -1.37 -3.30
CA PHE A 79 -4.36 -0.21 -4.15
C PHE A 79 -5.74 0.38 -3.90
N ILE A 80 -6.76 -0.45 -3.66
CA ILE A 80 -8.10 0.04 -3.31
C ILE A 80 -8.06 0.79 -1.99
N SER A 81 -7.38 0.23 -0.97
CA SER A 81 -7.31 0.86 0.34
C SER A 81 -6.51 2.15 0.28
N TRP A 82 -5.35 2.13 -0.40
CA TRP A 82 -4.56 3.34 -0.62
C TRP A 82 -5.39 4.43 -1.28
N PHE A 83 -6.10 4.11 -2.37
CA PHE A 83 -6.92 5.08 -3.09
C PHE A 83 -8.05 5.62 -2.22
N PHE A 84 -8.79 4.74 -1.54
CA PHE A 84 -9.87 5.11 -0.62
C PHE A 84 -9.37 6.04 0.49
N PHE A 85 -8.31 5.66 1.20
CA PHE A 85 -7.76 6.46 2.29
C PHE A 85 -7.11 7.76 1.79
N TRP A 86 -6.51 7.76 0.60
CA TRP A 86 -5.91 8.97 0.04
C TRP A 86 -6.99 10.02 -0.26
N VAL A 87 -8.08 9.61 -0.93
CA VAL A 87 -9.23 10.48 -1.17
C VAL A 87 -9.85 10.94 0.15
N LEU A 88 -10.01 10.02 1.12
CA LEU A 88 -10.56 10.35 2.43
C LEU A 88 -9.71 11.41 3.16
N PHE A 89 -8.40 11.18 3.30
CA PHE A 89 -7.50 12.10 4.01
C PHE A 89 -7.38 13.44 3.29
N TYR A 90 -7.28 13.43 1.96
CA TYR A 90 -7.27 14.65 1.16
C TYR A 90 -8.55 15.46 1.38
N THR A 91 -9.71 14.80 1.33
CA THR A 91 -11.01 15.44 1.56
C THR A 91 -11.12 16.01 2.96
N LEU A 92 -10.72 15.23 3.98
CA LEU A 92 -10.75 15.69 5.38
C LEU A 92 -9.90 16.95 5.58
N ILE A 93 -8.70 17.01 4.99
CA ILE A 93 -7.83 18.19 5.13
C ILE A 93 -8.37 19.40 4.37
N GLN A 94 -9.08 19.21 3.26
CA GLN A 94 -9.70 20.33 2.53
C GLN A 94 -10.93 20.91 3.23
N ILE A 95 -11.60 20.12 4.08
CA ILE A 95 -12.80 20.55 4.83
C ILE A 95 -12.42 21.22 6.16
N MET A 96 -11.23 20.94 6.71
CA MET A 96 -10.70 21.55 7.92
C MET A 96 -10.12 22.95 7.65
#